data_AF-A0A2D5K8U2-F1
#
_entry.id   AF-A0A2D5K8U2-F1
#
_cell.length_a   1.000
_cell.length_b   1.000
_cell.length_c   1.000
_cell.angle_alpha   90.00
_cell.angle_beta   90.00
_cell.angle_gamma   90.00
#
_symmetry.space_group_name_H-M   'P 1'
#
loop_
_entity.id
_entity.type
_entity.pdbx_description
1 polymer ?
#
loop_
_entity_poly.entity_id
_entity_poly.type
_entity_poly.pdbx_seq_one_letter_code
_entity_poly.pdbx_strand_id
1 'polypeptide(L)'
;MEESKIIKMGYSIQAFMQKEKLESAKPKDLMPYLVEQGYFTKDQREGLPLRNILRDLDDENKLYLLPNLQADRKEVNTFWSFVIIDK
;
A
#
# COMPACT_ATOMS: atom_id res chain seq x y z
N MET A 1 -12.33 1.14 4.51
CA MET A 1 -12.20 -0.20 3.89
C MET A 1 -12.10 -1.19 5.03
N GLU A 2 -12.81 -2.31 5.01
CA GLU A 2 -12.73 -3.30 6.11
C GLU A 2 -11.32 -3.87 6.29
N GLU A 3 -10.91 -4.15 7.53
CA GLU A 3 -9.56 -4.63 7.87
C GLU A 3 -9.19 -5.92 7.13
N SER A 4 -10.14 -6.85 6.99
CA SER A 4 -9.93 -8.09 6.22
C SER A 4 -9.62 -7.82 4.75
N LYS A 5 -10.16 -6.75 4.16
CA LYS A 5 -9.88 -6.35 2.78
C LYS A 5 -8.51 -5.67 2.67
N ILE A 6 -8.09 -4.92 3.71
CA ILE A 6 -6.75 -4.33 3.80
C ILE A 6 -5.68 -5.41 3.89
N ILE A 7 -5.87 -6.43 4.73
CA ILE A 7 -4.94 -7.56 4.84
C ILE A 7 -4.80 -8.29 3.49
N LYS A 8 -5.93 -8.58 2.82
CA LYS A 8 -5.93 -9.18 1.48
C LYS A 8 -5.19 -8.31 0.45
N MET A 9 -5.39 -6.99 0.51
CA MET A 9 -4.67 -6.04 -0.34
C MET A 9 -3.15 -6.14 -0.11
N GLY A 10 -2.71 -6.21 1.15
CA GLY A 10 -1.29 -6.41 1.49
C GLY A 10 -0.70 -7.67 0.85
N TYR A 11 -1.39 -8.81 0.96
CA TYR A 11 -0.98 -10.05 0.28
C TYR A 11 -0.96 -9.94 -1.24
N SER A 12 -1.96 -9.28 -1.82
CA SER A 12 -2.05 -9.03 -3.27
C SER A 12 -0.86 -8.21 -3.76
N ILE A 13 -0.48 -7.16 -3.03
CA ILE A 13 0.68 -6.32 -3.32
C ILE A 13 1.98 -7.15 -3.27
N GLN A 14 2.15 -8.01 -2.26
CA GLN A 14 3.32 -8.90 -2.18
C GLN A 14 3.43 -9.84 -3.39
N ALA A 15 2.34 -10.52 -3.74
CA ALA A 15 2.33 -11.44 -4.87
C ALA A 15 2.63 -10.72 -6.19
N PHE A 16 2.08 -9.52 -6.38
CA PHE A 16 2.39 -8.68 -7.54
C PHE A 16 3.86 -8.28 -7.59
N MET A 17 4.40 -7.74 -6.49
CA MET A 17 5.80 -7.32 -6.44
C MET A 17 6.77 -8.50 -6.67
N GLN A 18 6.49 -9.68 -6.13
CA GLN A 18 7.28 -10.89 -6.38
C GLN A 18 7.24 -11.31 -7.85
N LYS A 19 6.05 -11.32 -8.47
CA LYS A 19 5.87 -11.66 -9.88
C LYS A 19 6.63 -10.69 -10.80
N GLU A 20 6.52 -9.40 -10.52
CA GLU A 20 7.15 -8.33 -11.30
C GLU A 20 8.62 -8.07 -10.89
N LYS A 21 9.14 -8.83 -9.92
CA LYS A 21 10.51 -8.72 -9.38
C LYS A 21 10.84 -7.29 -8.89
N LEU A 22 9.89 -6.66 -8.23
CA LEU A 22 10.03 -5.33 -7.65
C LEU A 22 10.55 -5.42 -6.22
N GLU A 23 11.72 -4.85 -5.96
CA GLU A 23 12.27 -4.77 -4.60
C GLU A 23 11.47 -3.82 -3.71
N SER A 24 10.96 -2.72 -4.30
CA SER A 24 10.09 -1.76 -3.63
C SER A 24 9.09 -1.14 -4.60
N ALA A 25 7.95 -0.66 -4.07
CA ALA A 25 6.94 0.02 -4.86
C ALA A 25 6.31 1.18 -4.07
N LYS A 26 6.12 2.34 -4.71
CA LYS A 26 5.39 3.46 -4.10
C LYS A 26 3.89 3.29 -4.35
N PRO A 27 3.02 3.95 -3.56
CA PRO A 27 1.58 3.89 -3.77
C PRO A 27 1.15 4.15 -5.21
N LYS A 28 1.73 5.16 -5.87
CA LYS A 28 1.41 5.52 -7.25
C LYS A 28 1.69 4.39 -8.25
N ASP A 29 2.74 3.61 -8.01
CA ASP A 29 3.17 2.54 -8.92
C ASP A 29 2.27 1.30 -8.78
N LEU A 30 1.65 1.12 -7.60
CA LEU A 30 0.72 0.02 -7.31
C LEU A 30 -0.72 0.31 -7.74
N MET A 31 -1.08 1.58 -7.95
CA MET A 31 -2.47 1.94 -8.25
C MET A 31 -3.06 1.28 -9.49
N PRO A 32 -2.36 1.19 -10.64
CA PRO A 32 -2.92 0.52 -11.82
C PRO A 32 -3.36 -0.91 -11.51
N TYR A 33 -2.48 -1.67 -10.84
CA TYR A 33 -2.78 -3.03 -10.39
C TYR A 33 -3.93 -3.07 -9.38
N LEU A 34 -3.93 -2.20 -8.37
CA LEU A 34 -4.97 -2.21 -7.33
C LEU A 34 -6.35 -1.79 -7.84
N VAL A 35 -6.41 -0.97 -8.89
CA VAL A 35 -7.65 -0.64 -9.61
C VAL A 35 -8.13 -1.85 -10.42
N GLU A 36 -7.22 -2.52 -11.14
CA GLU A 36 -7.54 -3.74 -11.89
C GLU A 36 -8.09 -4.85 -10.98
N GLN A 37 -7.53 -5.00 -9.78
CA GLN A 37 -7.99 -5.98 -8.78
C GLN A 37 -9.26 -5.54 -8.01
N GLY A 38 -9.81 -4.36 -8.29
CA GLY A 38 -11.05 -3.86 -7.66
C GLY A 38 -10.91 -3.40 -6.21
N TYR A 39 -9.69 -3.15 -5.73
CA TYR A 39 -9.48 -2.51 -4.42
C TYR A 39 -9.89 -1.03 -4.45
N PHE A 40 -9.67 -0.36 -5.60
CA PHE A 40 -10.04 1.02 -5.84
C PHE A 40 -10.80 1.15 -7.17
N THR A 41 -11.72 2.11 -7.27
CA THR A 41 -12.47 2.36 -8.51
C THR A 41 -11.61 3.02 -9.59
N LYS A 42 -10.69 3.91 -9.18
CA LYS A 42 -9.76 4.61 -10.08
C LYS A 42 -8.60 5.20 -9.28
N ASP A 43 -7.50 5.49 -9.97
CA ASP A 43 -6.46 6.33 -9.41
C ASP A 43 -6.84 7.82 -9.45
N GLN A 44 -6.31 8.59 -8.50
CA GLN A 44 -6.40 10.04 -8.44
C GLN A 44 -5.09 10.59 -7.88
N ARG A 45 -4.58 11.67 -8.49
CA ARG A 45 -3.39 12.40 -8.02
C ARG A 45 -2.23 11.47 -7.63
N GLU A 46 -1.92 10.55 -8.53
CA GLU A 46 -0.82 9.59 -8.42
C GLU A 46 -0.84 8.81 -7.10
N GLY A 47 -1.86 7.99 -6.84
CA GLY A 47 -1.95 7.16 -5.63
C GLY A 47 -2.47 7.84 -4.38
N LEU A 48 -3.20 8.96 -4.51
CA LEU A 48 -3.89 9.57 -3.37
C LEU A 48 -4.87 8.60 -2.67
N PRO A 49 -5.69 7.80 -3.37
CA PRO A 49 -6.63 6.90 -2.70
C PRO A 49 -5.95 5.93 -1.74
N LEU A 50 -4.85 5.32 -2.17
CA LEU A 50 -4.08 4.42 -1.30
C LEU A 50 -3.42 5.19 -0.16
N ARG A 51 -2.78 6.34 -0.42
CA ARG A 51 -2.18 7.16 0.64
C ARG A 51 -3.18 7.59 1.72
N ASN A 52 -4.44 7.84 1.37
CA ASN A 52 -5.46 8.17 2.37
C ASN A 52 -5.73 6.97 3.29
N ILE A 53 -5.89 5.76 2.74
CA ILE A 53 -5.99 4.55 3.56
C ILE A 53 -4.77 4.37 4.47
N LEU A 54 -3.57 4.64 3.97
CA LEU A 54 -2.35 4.53 4.77
C LEU A 54 -2.30 5.56 5.92
N ARG A 55 -2.80 6.78 5.69
CA ARG A 55 -2.91 7.81 6.75
C ARG A 55 -3.94 7.41 7.79
N ASP A 56 -5.13 6.98 7.37
CA ASP A 56 -6.18 6.52 8.28
C ASP A 56 -5.66 5.37 9.16
N LEU A 57 -4.90 4.44 8.58
CA LEU A 57 -4.26 3.35 9.32
C LEU A 57 -3.13 3.82 10.25
N ASP A 58 -2.38 4.86 9.89
CA ASP A 58 -1.34 5.42 10.77
C ASP A 58 -1.98 6.13 11.97
N ASP A 59 -3.01 6.94 11.72
CA ASP A 59 -3.77 7.67 12.73
C ASP A 59 -4.49 6.73 13.72
N GLU A 60 -4.96 5.58 13.23
CA GLU A 60 -5.59 4.53 14.05
C GLU A 60 -4.58 3.55 14.68
N ASN A 61 -3.27 3.71 14.46
CA ASN A 61 -2.21 2.78 14.89
C ASN A 61 -2.44 1.33 14.39
N LYS A 62 -2.90 1.20 13.13
CA LYS A 62 -3.25 -0.04 12.44
C LYS A 62 -2.34 -0.41 11.27
N LEU A 63 -1.17 0.22 11.15
CA LEU A 63 -0.18 -0.14 10.13
C LEU A 63 0.27 -1.62 10.23
N TYR A 64 0.12 -2.26 11.39
CA TYR A 64 0.41 -3.69 11.57
C TYR A 64 -0.40 -4.61 10.63
N LEU A 65 -1.52 -4.13 10.08
CA LEU A 65 -2.31 -4.85 9.07
C LEU A 65 -1.60 -4.97 7.72
N LEU A 66 -0.57 -4.15 7.48
CA LEU A 66 0.26 -4.15 6.27
C LEU A 66 1.74 -4.32 6.66
N PRO A 67 2.19 -5.52 7.04
CA PRO A 67 3.57 -5.75 7.49
C PRO A 67 4.63 -5.36 6.45
N ASN A 68 4.25 -5.31 5.18
CA ASN A 68 5.12 -5.02 4.05
C ASN A 68 5.22 -3.53 3.73
N LEU A 69 4.59 -2.67 4.54
CA LEU A 69 4.62 -1.23 4.39
C LEU A 69 5.74 -0.62 5.25
N GLN A 70 6.49 0.28 4.63
CA GLN A 70 7.44 1.16 5.30
C GLN A 70 6.93 2.60 5.25
N ALA A 71 6.97 3.25 6.41
CA ALA A 71 6.60 4.65 6.61
C ALA A 71 7.83 5.46 6.99
N ASP A 72 8.47 6.11 6.02
CA ASP A 72 9.55 7.07 6.26
C ASP A 72 8.96 8.44 6.62
N ARG A 73 8.83 8.69 7.92
CA ARG A 73 8.25 9.92 8.46
C ARG A 73 9.30 11.03 8.50
N LYS A 74 9.09 12.09 7.72
CA LYS A 74 9.83 13.36 7.82
C LYS A 74 9.03 14.36 8.65
N GLU A 75 9.65 15.51 8.94
CA GLU A 75 9.06 16.60 9.73
C GLU A 75 7.67 17.04 9.23
N VAL A 76 7.46 17.04 7.91
CA VAL A 76 6.21 17.50 7.28
C VAL A 76 5.47 16.39 6.52
N ASN A 77 6.20 15.40 5.99
CA ASN A 77 5.64 14.42 5.04
C ASN A 77 6.00 13.00 5.45
N THR A 78 5.05 12.07 5.32
CA THR A 78 5.33 10.63 5.36
C THR A 78 5.47 10.07 3.94
N PHE A 79 6.62 9.47 3.66
CA PHE A 79 6.88 8.75 2.43
C PHE A 79 6.56 7.27 2.64
N TRP A 80 5.68 6.76 1.78
CA TRP A 80 5.19 5.39 1.84
C TRP A 80 5.86 4.54 0.76
N SER A 81 6.34 3.36 1.13
CA SER A 81 6.83 2.35 0.20
C SER A 81 6.46 0.96 0.69
N PHE A 82 6.10 0.08 -0.23
CA PHE A 82 5.96 -1.34 0.03
C PHE A 82 7.26 -2.05 -0.35
N VAL A 83 7.63 -3.07 0.40
CA VAL A 83 8.82 -3.91 0.17
C VAL A 83 8.43 -5.38 0.18
N ILE A 84 9.19 -6.23 -0.49
CA ILE A 84 9.03 -7.69 -0.33
C ILE A 84 9.50 -8.07 1.08
N ILE A 85 8.69 -8.89 1.75
CA ILE A 85 9.11 -9.57 2.98
C ILE A 85 9.56 -10.97 2.58
N ASP A 86 10.85 -11.25 2.75
CA ASP A 86 11.37 -12.62 2.69
C ASP A 86 10.83 -13.37 3.91
N LYS A 87 10.07 -14.44 3.66
CA LYS A 87 9.58 -15.35 4.70
C LYS A 87 10.64 -16.37 5.09
#